data_AF-A0A412ATC6-F1
#
_entry.id   AF-A0A412ATC6-F1
#
_cell.length_a   1.000
_cell.length_b   1.000
_cell.length_c   1.000
_cell.angle_alpha   90.00
_cell.angle_beta   90.00
_cell.angle_gamma   90.00
#
_symmetry.space_group_name_H-M   'P 1'
#
loop_
_entity.id
_entity.type
_entity.pdbx_description
1 polymer ?
#
loop_
_entity_poly.entity_id
_entity_poly.type
_entity_poly.pdbx_seq_one_letter_code
_entity_poly.pdbx_strand_id
1 'polypeptide(L)'
;MRHFFGSVFVQEDDHTELEYYIQENNGSYGIEIKSSKPTYSGFASYSNITTNYNEIVNFTQCLMENSAYPENLPEYVEDYLYEKRTNELMGDAVINA
;
A
#
# COMPACT_ATOMS: atom_id res chain seq x y z
N MET A 1 11.69 6.71 -10.17
CA MET A 1 10.96 6.29 -11.39
C MET A 1 9.56 5.81 -10.98
N ARG A 2 8.52 5.94 -11.82
CA ARG A 2 7.15 5.47 -11.51
C ARG A 2 6.84 4.18 -12.27
N HIS A 3 6.32 3.18 -11.56
CA HIS A 3 5.99 1.86 -12.09
C HIS A 3 4.52 1.55 -11.84
N PHE A 4 3.80 1.12 -12.87
CA PHE A 4 2.45 0.58 -12.72
C PHE A 4 2.51 -0.75 -11.97
N PHE A 5 1.68 -0.90 -10.95
CA PHE A 5 1.60 -2.10 -10.14
C PHE A 5 0.40 -2.97 -10.54
N GLY A 6 -0.78 -2.36 -10.61
CA GLY A 6 -2.03 -3.06 -10.95
C GLY A 6 -3.25 -2.15 -10.83
N SER A 7 -4.42 -2.65 -11.19
CA SER A 7 -5.70 -1.94 -10.99
C SER A 7 -6.79 -2.86 -10.44
N VAL A 8 -7.75 -2.25 -9.73
CA VAL A 8 -8.93 -2.93 -9.18
C VAL A 8 -10.18 -2.07 -9.40
N PHE A 9 -11.32 -2.72 -9.61
CA PHE A 9 -12.61 -2.05 -9.71
C PHE A 9 -13.31 -2.07 -8.35
N VAL A 10 -13.66 -0.90 -7.82
CA VAL A 10 -14.42 -0.80 -6.57
C VAL A 10 -15.90 -1.01 -6.87
N GLN A 11 -16.49 -2.05 -6.26
CA GLN A 11 -17.89 -2.41 -6.52
C GLN A 11 -18.88 -1.44 -5.91
N GLU A 12 -18.56 -0.83 -4.77
CA GLU A 12 -19.49 0.08 -4.07
C GLU A 12 -19.62 1.44 -4.75
N ASP A 13 -18.72 1.78 -5.67
CA ASP A 13 -18.55 3.14 -6.16
C ASP A 13 -18.60 3.24 -7.69
N ASP A 14 -19.73 2.84 -8.27
CA ASP A 14 -20.04 3.06 -9.69
C ASP A 14 -19.02 2.39 -10.64
N HIS A 15 -18.45 1.25 -10.22
CA HIS A 15 -17.37 0.54 -10.92
C HIS A 15 -16.16 1.42 -11.22
N THR A 16 -15.77 2.25 -10.26
CA THR A 16 -14.58 3.08 -10.38
C THR A 16 -13.33 2.20 -10.40
N GLU A 17 -12.47 2.38 -11.41
CA GLU A 17 -11.15 1.77 -11.45
C GLU A 17 -10.16 2.59 -10.61
N LEU A 18 -9.41 1.89 -9.77
CA LEU A 18 -8.25 2.40 -9.04
C LEU A 18 -6.99 1.77 -9.63
N GLU A 19 -6.09 2.59 -10.14
CA GLU A 19 -4.77 2.20 -10.62
C GLU A 19 -3.72 2.51 -9.54
N TYR A 20 -2.91 1.53 -9.17
CA TYR A 20 -1.85 1.67 -8.18
C TYR A 20 -0.49 1.74 -8.89
N TYR A 21 0.33 2.68 -8.46
CA TYR A 21 1.70 2.86 -8.94
C TYR A 21 2.67 2.94 -7.78
N ILE A 22 3.82 2.30 -7.93
CA ILE A 22 4.95 2.46 -7.01
C ILE A 22 5.90 3.49 -7.60
N GLN A 23 6.22 4.52 -6.83
CA GLN A 23 7.13 5.58 -7.20
C GLN A 23 8.36 5.58 -6.29
N GLU A 24 9.54 5.47 -6.90
CA GLU A 24 10.81 5.65 -6.21
C GLU A 24 11.17 7.14 -6.08
N ASN A 25 11.51 7.56 -4.86
CA ASN A 25 11.85 8.92 -4.45
C ASN A 25 13.15 8.93 -3.63
N ASN A 26 14.29 9.27 -4.24
CA ASN A 26 15.58 9.51 -3.58
C ASN A 26 15.94 8.50 -2.45
N GLY A 27 15.82 7.20 -2.73
CA GLY A 27 16.13 6.13 -1.77
C GLY A 27 14.95 5.68 -0.90
N SER A 28 13.74 6.16 -1.18
CA SER A 28 12.48 5.72 -0.56
C SER A 28 11.43 5.41 -1.62
N TYR A 29 10.28 4.87 -1.21
CA TYR A 29 9.16 4.58 -2.10
C TYR A 29 7.87 5.24 -1.63
N GLY A 30 7.01 5.60 -2.58
CA GLY A 30 5.64 6.07 -2.37
C GLY A 30 4.67 5.35 -3.28
N ILE A 31 3.38 5.49 -3.00
CA ILE A 31 2.29 4.90 -3.78
C ILE A 31 1.45 6.04 -4.34
N GLU A 32 1.26 6.03 -5.66
CA GLU A 32 0.29 6.88 -6.35
C GLU A 32 -0.93 6.03 -6.67
N ILE A 33 -2.11 6.48 -6.28
CA ILE A 33 -3.38 5.89 -6.68
C ILE A 33 -4.02 6.86 -7.68
N LYS A 34 -4.43 6.35 -8.83
CA LYS A 34 -5.16 7.11 -9.84
C LYS A 34 -6.52 6.52 -10.07
N SER A 35 -7.45 7.39 -10.41
CA SER A 35 -8.81 7.02 -10.74
C SER A 35 -9.40 8.00 -11.74
N SER A 36 -10.41 7.56 -12.48
CA SER A 36 -11.24 8.44 -13.32
C SER A 36 -11.98 9.51 -12.51
N LYS A 37 -12.22 9.24 -11.22
CA LYS A 37 -12.79 10.20 -10.26
C LYS A 37 -11.65 10.87 -9.48
N PRO A 38 -11.45 12.20 -9.63
CA PRO A 38 -10.34 12.91 -9.01
C PRO A 38 -10.27 12.80 -7.48
N THR A 39 -11.42 12.64 -6.81
CA THR A 39 -11.52 12.45 -5.36
C THR A 39 -10.82 11.18 -4.88
N TYR A 40 -10.72 10.16 -5.72
CA TYR A 40 -10.04 8.90 -5.41
C TYR A 40 -8.62 8.82 -5.97
N SER A 41 -8.13 9.90 -6.57
CA SER A 41 -6.73 10.02 -6.98
C SER A 41 -5.93 10.70 -5.87
N GLY A 42 -4.74 10.19 -5.59
CA GLY A 42 -3.89 10.74 -4.56
C GLY A 42 -2.49 10.13 -4.59
N PHE A 43 -1.55 10.85 -4.00
CA PHE A 43 -0.18 10.37 -3.83
C PHE A 43 0.15 10.36 -2.36
N ALA A 44 0.60 9.21 -1.86
CA ALA A 44 1.17 9.08 -0.53
C ALA A 44 2.64 8.69 -0.64
N SER A 45 3.50 9.60 -0.20
CA SER A 45 4.92 9.29 -0.02
C SER A 45 5.11 8.58 1.30
N TYR A 46 5.63 7.36 1.24
CA TYR A 46 5.90 6.57 2.44
C TYR A 46 7.39 6.50 2.72
N SER A 47 7.98 7.68 2.90
CA SER A 47 9.37 7.85 3.35
C SER A 47 9.65 7.14 4.69
N ASN A 48 8.58 6.81 5.43
CA ASN A 48 8.61 6.32 6.79
C ASN A 48 8.30 4.82 6.91
N ILE A 49 7.78 4.18 5.84
CA ILE A 49 7.43 2.75 5.88
C ILE A 49 8.65 1.92 5.57
N THR A 50 9.37 2.23 4.50
CA THR A 50 10.52 1.41 4.08
C THR A 50 11.36 2.03 2.96
N THR A 51 12.65 1.70 2.95
CA THR A 51 13.55 1.85 1.80
C THR A 51 13.69 0.53 1.01
N ASN A 52 12.94 -0.51 1.39
CA ASN A 52 12.96 -1.84 0.79
C ASN A 52 11.82 -1.99 -0.24
N TYR A 53 12.18 -2.32 -1.48
CA TYR A 53 11.22 -2.51 -2.57
C TYR A 53 10.20 -3.63 -2.32
N ASN A 54 10.62 -4.73 -1.68
CA ASN A 54 9.72 -5.86 -1.43
C ASN A 54 8.63 -5.50 -0.41
N GLU A 55 8.96 -4.65 0.56
CA GLU A 55 8.00 -4.22 1.58
C GLU A 55 6.95 -3.28 0.96
N ILE A 56 7.36 -2.34 0.10
CA ILE A 56 6.39 -1.47 -0.59
C ILE A 56 5.50 -2.28 -1.55
N VAL A 57 6.03 -3.32 -2.20
CA VAL A 57 5.25 -4.24 -3.04
C VAL A 57 4.18 -4.95 -2.22
N ASN A 58 4.56 -5.55 -1.08
CA ASN A 58 3.61 -6.25 -0.21
C ASN A 58 2.53 -5.32 0.34
N PHE A 59 2.92 -4.10 0.73
CA PHE A 59 1.96 -3.10 1.18
C PHE A 59 1.01 -2.67 0.05
N THR A 60 1.52 -2.43 -1.16
CA THR A 60 0.71 -2.06 -2.34
C THR A 60 -0.28 -3.16 -2.71
N GLN A 61 0.12 -4.43 -2.58
CA GLN A 61 -0.76 -5.58 -2.77
C GLN A 61 -1.94 -5.57 -1.78
N CYS A 62 -1.67 -5.35 -0.48
CA CYS A 62 -2.70 -5.26 0.55
C CYS A 62 -3.69 -4.11 0.28
N LEU A 63 -3.19 -2.94 -0.13
CA LEU A 63 -4.05 -1.81 -0.52
C LEU A 63 -4.99 -2.17 -1.68
N MET A 64 -4.46 -2.85 -2.70
CA MET A 64 -5.24 -3.23 -3.88
C MET A 64 -6.30 -4.31 -3.56
N GLU A 65 -5.96 -5.30 -2.72
CA GLU A 65 -6.90 -6.35 -2.29
C GLU A 65 -8.09 -5.80 -1.51
N ASN A 66 -7.86 -4.75 -0.73
CA ASN A 66 -8.90 -4.09 0.04
C ASN A 66 -9.54 -2.90 -0.70
N SER A 67 -9.19 -2.66 -1.96
CA SER A 67 -9.70 -1.52 -2.76
C SER A 67 -9.53 -0.17 -2.05
N ALA A 68 -8.38 0.02 -1.40
CA ALA A 68 -8.11 1.16 -0.54
C ALA A 68 -8.07 2.49 -1.31
N TYR A 69 -8.76 3.49 -0.77
CA TYR A 69 -8.72 4.87 -1.24
C TYR A 69 -7.58 5.67 -0.60
N PRO A 70 -7.12 6.77 -1.24
CA PRO A 70 -6.09 7.65 -0.70
C PRO A 70 -6.34 8.18 0.72
N GLU A 71 -7.60 8.41 1.07
CA GLU A 71 -8.02 8.89 2.39
C GLU A 71 -7.96 7.84 3.50
N ASN A 72 -8.10 6.55 3.14
CA ASN A 72 -8.02 5.43 4.09
C ASN A 72 -6.57 4.95 4.29
N LEU A 73 -5.63 5.50 3.54
CA LEU A 73 -4.22 5.11 3.59
C LEU A 73 -3.59 5.10 4.98
N PRO A 74 -3.86 6.07 5.90
CA PRO A 74 -3.32 6.00 7.26
C PRO A 74 -3.74 4.74 8.01
N GLU A 75 -5.01 4.33 7.90
CA GLU A 75 -5.56 3.13 8.55
C GLU A 75 -4.89 1.87 8.01
N TYR A 76 -4.76 1.74 6.69
CA TYR A 76 -4.05 0.61 6.08
C TYR A 76 -2.58 0.53 6.50
N VAL A 77 -1.91 1.67 6.68
CA VAL A 77 -0.52 1.70 7.17
C VAL A 77 -0.46 1.18 8.61
N GLU A 78 -1.39 1.61 9.46
CA GLU A 78 -1.45 1.15 10.86
C GLU A 78 -1.67 -0.36 10.93
N ASP A 79 -2.63 -0.89 10.16
CA ASP A 79 -2.94 -2.32 10.09
C ASP A 79 -1.74 -3.12 9.58
N TYR A 80 -1.14 -2.69 8.47
CA TYR A 80 0.04 -3.36 7.90
C TYR A 80 1.22 -3.39 8.89
N LEU A 81 1.49 -2.29 9.59
CA LEU A 81 2.55 -2.23 10.60
C LEU A 81 2.23 -3.09 11.83
N TYR A 82 0.96 -3.14 12.24
CA TYR A 82 0.49 -3.98 13.35
C TYR A 82 0.66 -5.46 13.03
N GLU A 83 0.20 -5.91 11.86
CA GLU A 83 0.35 -7.29 11.40
C GLU A 83 1.83 -7.67 11.27
N LYS A 84 2.66 -6.81 10.67
CA LYS A 84 4.10 -7.05 10.53
C LYS A 84 4.77 -7.25 11.89
N ARG A 85 4.55 -6.35 12.85
CA ARG A 85 5.11 -6.48 14.21
C ARG A 85 4.64 -7.76 14.90
N THR A 86 3.36 -8.09 14.76
CA THR A 86 2.81 -9.32 15.35
C THR A 86 3.47 -10.56 14.77
N ASN A 87 3.63 -10.61 13.44
CA ASN A 87 4.24 -11.74 12.75
C ASN A 87 5.75 -11.86 13.04
N GLU A 88 6.48 -10.76 13.17
CA GLU A 88 7.89 -10.77 13.59
C GLU A 88 8.04 -11.29 15.03
N LEU A 89 7.20 -10.81 15.96
CA LEU A 89 7.20 -11.28 17.35
C LEU A 89 6.82 -12.76 17.48
N MET A 90 5.87 -13.24 16.69
CA MET A 90 5.50 -14.66 16.66
C MET A 90 6.53 -15.53 15.94
N GLY A 91 7.16 -15.02 14.87
CA GLY A 91 8.26 -15.69 14.18
C GLY A 91 9.47 -15.92 15.07
N ASP A 92 9.84 -14.92 15.89
CA ASP A 92 10.92 -15.04 16.88
C ASP A 92 10.57 -15.99 18.04
N ALA A 93 9.28 -16.08 18.41
CA ALA A 93 8.81 -17.01 19.44
C ALA A 93 8.82 -18.47 18.98
N VAL A 94 8.65 -18.74 17.68
CA VAL A 94 8.68 -20.11 17.11
C VAL A 94 10.10 -20.63 16.89
N ILE A 95 11.09 -19.75 16.70
CA ILE A 95 12.49 -20.15 16.49
C ILE A 95 13.21 -20.48 17.82
N ASN A 96 12.71 -19.97 18.96
CA ASN A 96 13.32 -20.17 20.29
C ASN A 96 12.53 -21.15 21.20
N ALA A 97 11.59 -21.94 20.67
CA ALA A 97 10.81 -22.93 21.42
C ALA A 97 11.28 -24.37 21.20
#